data_AF-A0A0R2RLR3-F1
#
_entry.id   AF-A0A0R2RLR3-F1
#
_cell.length_a   1.000
_cell.length_b   1.000
_cell.length_c   1.000
_cell.angle_alpha   90.00
_cell.angle_beta   90.00
_cell.angle_gamma   90.00
#
_symmetry.space_group_name_H-M   'P 1'
#
loop_
_entity.id
_entity.type
_entity.pdbx_description
1 polymer ?
#
loop_
_entity_poly.entity_id
_entity_poly.type
_entity_poly.pdbx_seq_one_letter_code
_entity_poly.pdbx_strand_id
1 'polypeptide(L)'
;ELSIIHFLVNNNLIDSKDIDFRKNEDPIVCKSLSIEITFILFPLLDIFKYQKIFADYQISVNKIISGEHLKDLSLLEEVNELEMALNIFLGNNPKEVILLSKKFKKEGIFEKFFHLFG
;
A
#
# COMPACT_ATOMS: atom_id res chain seq x y z
N GLU A 1 -17.00 9.67 5.12
CA GLU A 1 -16.37 8.48 4.51
C GLU A 1 -14.95 8.34 5.03
N LEU A 2 -14.44 7.11 5.11
CA LEU A 2 -13.08 6.80 5.56
C LEU A 2 -12.28 6.26 4.38
N SER A 3 -11.00 6.61 4.31
CA SER A 3 -10.05 6.03 3.37
C SER A 3 -9.06 5.15 4.12
N ILE A 4 -8.65 4.04 3.51
CA ILE A 4 -7.57 3.21 4.03
C ILE A 4 -6.25 3.91 3.72
N ILE A 5 -5.41 4.13 4.74
CA ILE A 5 -4.07 4.71 4.60
C ILE A 5 -2.95 3.70 4.85
N HIS A 6 -3.21 2.64 5.63
CA HIS A 6 -2.29 1.50 5.77
C HIS A 6 -3.02 0.16 5.69
N PHE A 7 -2.32 -0.83 5.11
CA PHE A 7 -2.72 -2.23 5.02
C PHE A 7 -1.68 -3.08 5.74
N LEU A 8 -2.01 -3.61 6.92
CA LEU A 8 -1.09 -4.37 7.75
C LEU A 8 -1.43 -5.86 7.71
N VAL A 9 -0.48 -6.71 7.34
CA VAL A 9 -0.66 -8.17 7.35
C VAL A 9 -0.22 -8.70 8.70
N ASN A 10 -1.20 -9.10 9.51
CA ASN A 10 -0.95 -9.65 10.84
C ASN A 10 -0.50 -11.11 10.73
N ASN A 11 -1.27 -11.90 9.99
CA ASN A 11 -1.05 -13.33 9.84
C ASN A 11 -1.57 -13.85 8.50
N ASN A 12 -1.18 -15.08 8.14
CA ASN A 12 -1.62 -15.72 6.92
C ASN A 12 -1.63 -17.25 7.04
N LEU A 13 -2.53 -17.90 6.29
CA LEU A 13 -2.63 -19.34 6.20
C LEU A 13 -2.54 -19.77 4.74
N ILE A 14 -1.70 -20.77 4.48
CA ILE A 14 -1.54 -21.42 3.17
C ILE A 14 -1.99 -22.87 3.32
N ASP A 15 -3.02 -23.27 2.59
CA ASP A 15 -3.61 -24.62 2.70
C ASP A 15 -3.92 -25.01 4.17
N SER A 16 -4.47 -24.06 4.92
CA SER A 16 -4.79 -24.15 6.36
C SER A 16 -3.58 -24.35 7.29
N LYS A 17 -2.36 -24.07 6.81
CA LYS A 17 -1.13 -24.09 7.61
C LYS A 17 -0.61 -22.68 7.81
N ASP A 18 -0.08 -22.42 9.01
CA ASP A 18 0.63 -21.18 9.32
C ASP A 18 2.02 -21.22 8.68
N ILE A 19 2.10 -20.65 7.47
CA ILE A 19 3.33 -20.54 6.66
C ILE A 19 3.48 -19.09 6.29
N ASP A 20 4.46 -18.39 6.85
CA ASP A 20 4.72 -16.99 6.49
C ASP A 20 5.25 -16.87 5.05
N PHE A 21 4.41 -16.39 4.12
CA PHE A 21 4.80 -16.26 2.71
C PHE A 21 5.92 -15.22 2.51
N ARG A 22 6.12 -14.29 3.45
CA ARG A 22 7.13 -13.22 3.34
C ARG A 22 8.56 -13.75 3.44
N LYS A 23 8.73 -14.98 3.96
CA LYS A 23 10.03 -15.64 4.14
C LYS A 23 10.41 -16.56 2.99
N ASN A 24 9.55 -16.69 1.97
CA ASN A 24 9.81 -17.55 0.83
C ASN A 24 10.33 -16.72 -0.35
N GLU A 25 11.49 -17.09 -0.87
CA GLU A 25 12.05 -16.50 -2.09
C GLU A 25 11.42 -17.11 -3.36
N ASP A 26 10.95 -18.36 -3.26
CA ASP A 26 10.33 -19.09 -4.35
C ASP A 26 8.80 -18.93 -4.38
N PRO A 27 8.17 -18.94 -5.58
CA PRO A 27 6.72 -18.94 -5.70
C PRO A 27 6.06 -20.13 -4.99
N ILE A 28 5.12 -19.84 -4.10
CA ILE A 28 4.36 -20.87 -3.36
C ILE A 28 3.12 -21.26 -4.16
N VAL A 29 3.04 -22.53 -4.56
CA VAL A 29 1.81 -23.10 -5.14
C VAL A 29 0.91 -23.58 -4.00
N CYS A 30 -0.29 -23.02 -3.92
CA CYS A 30 -1.29 -23.40 -2.91
C CYS A 30 -2.70 -23.47 -3.51
N LYS A 31 -3.60 -24.18 -2.81
CA LYS A 31 -5.01 -24.27 -3.15
C LYS A 31 -5.82 -23.17 -2.47
N SER A 32 -5.44 -22.76 -1.26
CA SER A 32 -6.07 -21.67 -0.54
C SER A 32 -5.06 -20.77 0.17
N LEU A 33 -5.36 -19.46 0.14
CA LEU A 33 -4.65 -18.42 0.87
C LEU A 33 -5.67 -17.64 1.70
N SER A 34 -5.42 -17.57 3.01
CA SER A 34 -6.15 -16.67 3.92
C SER A 34 -5.18 -15.66 4.48
N ILE A 35 -5.58 -14.39 4.54
CA ILE A 35 -4.74 -13.31 5.07
C ILE A 35 -5.57 -12.56 6.10
N GLU A 36 -5.02 -12.41 7.30
CA GLU A 36 -5.56 -11.54 8.33
C GLU A 36 -4.94 -10.15 8.18
N ILE A 37 -5.79 -9.15 7.95
CA ILE A 37 -5.37 -7.79 7.62
C ILE A 37 -5.99 -6.80 8.62
N THR A 38 -5.16 -5.92 9.16
CA THR A 38 -5.60 -4.70 9.88
C THR A 38 -5.52 -3.50 8.96
N PHE A 39 -6.59 -2.69 8.94
CA PHE A 39 -6.60 -1.42 8.20
C PHE A 39 -6.45 -0.24 9.16
N ILE A 40 -5.55 0.68 8.83
CA ILE A 40 -5.55 2.02 9.45
C ILE A 40 -6.32 2.95 8.53
N LEU A 41 -7.34 3.59 9.07
CA LEU A 41 -8.27 4.44 8.34
C LEU A 41 -8.04 5.92 8.68
N PHE A 42 -8.34 6.79 7.73
CA PHE A 42 -8.30 8.24 7.94
C PHE A 42 -9.51 8.92 7.28
N PRO A 43 -10.07 9.99 7.88
CA PRO A 43 -11.23 10.67 7.32
C PRO A 43 -10.94 11.25 5.93
N LEU A 44 -11.76 10.89 4.94
CA LEU A 44 -11.54 11.31 3.55
C LEU A 44 -11.60 12.84 3.38
N LEU A 45 -12.45 13.51 4.15
CA LEU A 45 -12.55 14.97 4.15
C LEU A 45 -11.25 15.64 4.60
N ASP A 46 -10.57 15.07 5.60
CA ASP A 46 -9.30 15.59 6.07
C ASP A 46 -8.19 15.33 5.03
N ILE A 47 -8.18 14.18 4.37
CA ILE A 47 -7.27 13.90 3.24
C ILE A 47 -7.40 15.00 2.19
N PHE A 48 -8.62 15.27 1.71
CA PHE A 48 -8.83 16.29 0.69
C PHE A 48 -8.46 17.69 1.16
N LYS A 49 -8.75 18.02 2.42
CA LYS A 49 -8.37 19.30 3.02
C LYS A 49 -6.84 19.48 2.98
N TYR A 50 -6.08 18.50 3.46
CA TYR A 50 -4.61 18.59 3.47
C TYR A 50 -4.04 18.58 2.06
N GLN A 51 -4.52 17.69 1.17
CA GLN A 51 -4.11 17.66 -0.24
C GLN A 51 -4.31 19.01 -0.91
N LYS A 52 -5.43 19.69 -0.67
CA LYS A 52 -5.68 21.03 -1.19
C LYS A 52 -4.69 22.06 -0.65
N ILE A 53 -4.45 22.06 0.66
CA ILE A 53 -3.47 22.96 1.28
C ILE A 53 -2.10 22.80 0.62
N PHE A 54 -1.61 21.57 0.44
CA PHE A 54 -0.32 21.34 -0.23
C PHE A 54 -0.33 21.69 -1.72
N ALA A 55 -1.45 21.43 -2.41
CA ALA A 55 -1.60 21.75 -3.83
C ALA A 55 -1.56 23.26 -4.11
N ASP A 56 -2.06 24.10 -3.20
CA ASP A 56 -1.96 25.56 -3.28
C ASP A 56 -0.48 26.03 -3.29
N TYR A 57 0.44 25.21 -2.78
CA TYR A 57 1.90 25.41 -2.85
C TYR A 57 2.59 24.55 -3.92
N GLN A 58 1.85 23.97 -4.87
CA GLN A 58 2.36 23.09 -5.93
C GLN A 58 3.02 21.80 -5.40
N ILE A 59 2.65 21.35 -4.20
CA ILE A 59 3.14 20.11 -3.59
C ILE A 59 2.06 19.04 -3.72
N SER A 60 2.40 17.89 -4.30
CA SER A 60 1.53 16.71 -4.32
C SER A 60 1.77 15.83 -3.09
N VAL A 61 0.68 15.36 -2.46
CA VAL A 61 0.77 14.38 -1.36
C VAL A 61 0.71 12.97 -1.93
N ASN A 62 1.81 12.25 -1.85
CA ASN A 62 1.93 10.90 -2.44
C ASN A 62 1.48 9.79 -1.48
N LYS A 63 1.77 9.91 -0.18
CA LYS A 63 1.41 8.94 0.85
C LYS A 63 1.10 9.68 2.16
N ILE A 64 0.10 9.20 2.89
CA ILE A 64 -0.23 9.65 4.24
C ILE A 64 0.15 8.52 5.19
N ILE A 65 0.90 8.85 6.25
CA ILE A 65 1.39 7.88 7.23
C ILE A 65 0.81 8.25 8.59
N SER A 66 0.23 7.27 9.29
CA SER A 66 -0.24 7.43 10.67
C SER A 66 0.97 7.66 11.59
N GLY A 67 0.93 8.75 12.35
CA GLY A 67 2.00 9.08 13.29
C GLY A 67 2.12 8.08 14.45
N GLU A 68 1.01 7.50 14.91
CA GLU A 68 1.03 6.45 15.95
C GLU A 68 1.72 5.19 15.42
N HIS A 69 1.31 4.73 14.23
CA HIS A 69 1.92 3.58 13.58
C HIS A 69 3.42 3.79 13.29
N LEU A 70 3.78 4.99 12.85
CA LEU A 70 5.17 5.37 12.60
C LEU A 70 6.01 5.28 13.87
N LYS A 71 5.48 5.79 14.99
CA LYS A 71 6.15 5.78 16.29
C LYS A 71 6.36 4.37 16.79
N ASP A 72 5.32 3.55 16.77
CA ASP A 72 5.39 2.16 17.22
C ASP A 72 6.45 1.37 16.44
N LEU A 73 6.52 1.56 15.12
CA LEU A 73 7.53 0.93 14.28
C LEU A 73 8.94 1.48 14.52
N SER A 74 9.09 2.80 14.65
CA SER A 74 10.39 3.43 14.91
C SER A 74 10.99 2.95 16.24
N LEU A 75 10.16 2.77 17.27
CA LEU A 75 10.58 2.20 18.56
C LEU A 75 10.97 0.72 18.44
N LEU A 76 10.26 -0.04 17.62
CA LEU A 76 10.53 -1.47 17.41
C LEU A 76 11.85 -1.72 16.65
N GLU A 77 12.14 -0.89 15.64
CA GLU A 77 13.33 -1.03 14.79
C GLU A 77 14.53 -0.19 15.26
N GLU A 78 14.38 0.56 16.36
CA GLU A 78 15.42 1.43 16.94
C GLU A 78 15.97 2.48 15.94
N VAL A 79 15.12 2.93 15.00
CA VAL A 79 15.43 3.98 14.02
C VAL A 79 14.63 5.25 14.33
N ASN A 80 15.04 6.39 13.78
CA ASN A 80 14.28 7.63 13.94
C ASN A 80 13.01 7.62 13.06
N GLU A 81 12.04 8.48 13.40
CA GLU A 81 10.75 8.56 12.71
C GLU A 81 10.87 8.91 11.21
N LEU A 82 11.86 9.72 10.81
CA LEU A 82 12.05 10.10 9.40
C LEU A 82 12.58 8.94 8.56
N GLU A 83 13.53 8.17 9.12
CA GLU A 83 14.07 6.96 8.50
C GLU A 83 12.98 5.89 8.38
N MET A 84 12.18 5.69 9.43
CA MET A 84 11.04 4.77 9.36
C MET A 84 9.99 5.21 8.32
N ALA A 85 9.69 6.52 8.25
CA ALA A 85 8.74 7.04 7.27
C ALA A 85 9.23 6.80 5.83
N LEU A 86 10.54 6.94 5.60
CA LEU A 86 11.17 6.61 4.31
C LEU A 86 11.06 5.11 4.00
N ASN A 87 11.30 4.23 4.98
CA ASN A 87 11.16 2.78 4.81
C ASN A 87 9.71 2.38 4.44
N ILE A 88 8.72 2.96 5.12
CA ILE A 88 7.29 2.77 4.83
C ILE A 88 6.94 3.29 3.43
N PHE A 89 7.52 4.42 3.01
CA PHE A 89 7.29 5.00 1.69
C PHE A 89 7.90 4.14 0.57
N LEU A 90 9.12 3.61 0.79
CA LEU A 90 9.82 2.76 -0.17
C LEU A 90 9.26 1.33 -0.24
N GLY A 91 8.43 0.92 0.72
CA GLY A 91 7.88 -0.43 0.79
C GLY A 91 8.80 -1.46 1.43
N ASN A 92 9.77 -1.00 2.22
CA ASN A 92 10.72 -1.86 2.92
C ASN A 92 10.13 -2.49 4.20
N ASN A 93 8.92 -2.08 4.61
CA ASN A 93 8.24 -2.65 5.77
C ASN A 93 7.55 -3.97 5.38
N PRO A 94 8.03 -5.14 5.85
CA PRO A 94 7.48 -6.44 5.47
C PRO A 94 6.09 -6.71 6.06
N LYS A 95 5.63 -5.90 7.01
CA LYS A 95 4.29 -6.03 7.61
C LYS A 95 3.24 -5.20 6.86
N GLU A 96 3.63 -4.34 5.92
CA GLU A 96 2.72 -3.46 5.20
C GLU A 96 2.60 -3.86 3.73
N VAL A 97 1.38 -3.78 3.19
CA VAL A 97 1.11 -4.06 1.77
C VAL A 97 1.00 -2.76 1.01
N ILE A 98 1.67 -2.69 -0.14
CA ILE A 98 1.47 -1.61 -1.11
C ILE A 98 0.43 -2.06 -2.14
N LEU A 99 -0.65 -1.29 -2.26
CA LEU A 99 -1.61 -1.44 -3.35
C LEU A 99 -1.00 -0.91 -4.64
N LEU A 100 -0.58 -1.83 -5.51
CA LEU A 100 -0.20 -1.48 -6.88
C LEU A 100 -1.44 -1.44 -7.75
N SER A 101 -1.72 -0.28 -8.36
CA SER A 101 -2.78 -0.20 -9.36
C SER A 101 -2.45 -1.14 -10.52
N LYS A 102 -3.40 -2.00 -10.87
CA LYS A 102 -3.27 -2.89 -12.03
C LYS A 102 -3.03 -2.00 -13.24
N LYS A 103 -1.89 -2.16 -13.92
CA LYS A 103 -1.67 -1.50 -15.21
C LYS A 103 -2.75 -2.00 -16.16
N PHE A 104 -3.74 -1.16 -16.46
CA PHE A 104 -4.66 -1.43 -17.55
C PHE A 104 -3.82 -1.63 -18.81
N LYS A 105 -4.02 -2.76 -19.50
CA LYS A 105 -3.45 -2.96 -20.84
C LYS A 105 -4.04 -1.82 -21.67
N LYS A 106 -3.22 -0.81 -21.98
CA LYS A 106 -3.68 0.31 -22.79
C LYS A 106 -3.91 -0.28 -24.17
N GLU A 107 -5.16 -0.56 -24.52
CA GLU A 107 -5.56 -0.46 -25.92
C GLU A 107 -5.36 1.01 -26.27
N GLY A 108 -4.21 1.31 -26.86
CA GLY A 108 -3.79 2.62 -27.26
C GLY A 108 -4.81 3.23 -28.21
N ILE A 109 -4.77 4.56 -28.30
CA ILE A 109 -5.61 5.33 -29.21
C ILE A 109 -5.45 4.78 -30.65
N PHE A 110 -4.26 4.28 -31.01
CA PHE A 110 -3.99 3.57 -32.27
C PHE A 110 -4.80 2.28 -32.45
N GLU A 111 -4.87 1.41 -31.45
CA GLU A 111 -5.63 0.15 -31.54
C GLU A 111 -7.13 0.44 -31.69
N LYS A 112 -7.64 1.47 -31.00
CA LYS A 112 -9.01 1.96 -31.20
C LYS A 112 -9.21 2.61 -32.59
N PHE A 113 -8.20 3.32 -33.10
CA PHE A 113 -8.24 3.95 -34.43
C PHE A 113 -8.39 2.90 -35.54
N PHE A 114 -7.63 1.80 -35.49
CA PHE A 114 -7.71 0.74 -36.49
C PHE A 114 -9.01 -0.07 -36.46
N HIS A 115 -9.71 -0.14 -35.33
CA HIS A 115 -11.04 -0.77 -35.25
C HIS A 115 -12.17 0.06 -35.87
N LEU A 116 -12.00 1.39 -35.99
CA LEU A 116 -13.00 2.30 -36.56
C LEU A 116 -12.83 2.49 -38.08
N PHE A 117 -11.65 2.20 -38.60
CA PHE A 117 -11.28 2.45 -40.00
C PHE A 117 -10.75 1.20 -40.72
N GLY A 118 -10.96 0.01 -40.14
CA GLY A 118 -10.68 -1.30 -40.74
C GLY A 118 -11.94 -1.94 -41.30
#